data_AF-A0A8J7U462-F1
#
_entry.id   AF-A0A8J7U462-F1
#
_cell.length_a   1.000
_cell.length_b   1.000
_cell.length_c   1.000
_cell.angle_alpha   90.00
_cell.angle_beta   90.00
_cell.angle_gamma   90.00
#
_symmetry.space_group_name_H-M   'P 1'
#
loop_
_entity.id
_entity.type
_entity.pdbx_description
1 polymer ?
#
loop_
_entity_poly.entity_id
_entity_poly.type
_entity_poly.pdbx_seq_one_letter_code
_entity_poly.pdbx_strand_id
1 'polypeptide(L)'
;MRYVLISLMVLGMVGCFGPKPLTKVNFLSLPETNNGRALPVHVIPVDESLRVKLERMTAEEWFISDDVNTLTGIKKRVLRGAQSEVVNAERRNDRNDFMVIVDFADVEGADQQKLLIGDKYHRSNDVYVLVERDRLRIVAKSVYDDYMRSSR
;
A
#
# COMPACT_ATOMS: atom_id res chain seq x y z
N MET A 1 10.36 -61.90 15.93
CA MET A 1 9.84 -60.83 16.80
C MET A 1 10.52 -59.54 16.37
N ARG A 2 9.85 -58.60 15.68
CA ARG A 2 9.07 -57.46 16.26
C ARG A 2 9.94 -56.72 17.30
N TYR A 3 10.37 -55.46 17.16
CA TYR A 3 9.75 -54.20 16.70
C TYR A 3 10.87 -53.27 16.16
N VAL A 4 10.81 -52.69 14.95
CA VAL A 4 10.02 -51.52 14.48
C VAL A 4 10.45 -50.20 15.13
N LEU A 5 11.04 -49.35 14.27
CA LEU A 5 11.04 -47.88 14.23
C LEU A 5 10.96 -47.14 15.57
N ILE A 6 12.08 -46.58 16.01
CA ILE A 6 12.07 -45.42 16.91
C ILE A 6 12.16 -44.16 16.05
N SER A 7 10.96 -43.63 15.80
CA SER A 7 10.62 -42.21 15.83
C SER A 7 11.56 -41.24 15.11
N LEU A 8 11.40 -41.24 13.79
CA LEU A 8 11.50 -40.07 12.92
C LEU A 8 10.52 -38.98 13.42
N MET A 9 10.90 -38.21 14.44
CA MET A 9 10.02 -37.18 15.02
C MET A 9 10.77 -35.89 15.39
N VAL A 10 11.65 -35.43 14.49
CA VAL A 10 12.16 -34.04 14.49
C VAL A 10 12.22 -33.53 13.05
N LEU A 11 11.10 -33.59 12.34
CA LEU A 11 10.96 -32.95 11.04
C LEU A 11 9.53 -32.43 10.87
N GLY A 12 9.03 -31.68 11.86
CA GLY A 12 7.63 -31.26 11.92
C GLY A 12 7.41 -29.81 12.37
N MET A 13 8.46 -28.99 12.48
CA MET A 13 8.33 -27.57 12.86
C MET A 13 9.34 -26.67 12.16
N VAL A 14 9.50 -26.84 10.84
CA VAL A 14 9.84 -25.69 9.98
C VAL A 14 8.53 -25.21 9.38
N GLY A 15 7.64 -24.75 10.26
CA GLY A 15 6.40 -24.12 9.85
C GLY A 15 6.73 -22.79 9.19
N CYS A 16 6.70 -22.77 7.87
CA CYS A 16 6.33 -21.64 7.01
C CYS A 16 6.66 -20.23 7.51
N PHE A 17 7.91 -19.93 7.87
CA PHE A 17 8.43 -18.55 7.80
C PHE A 17 8.87 -18.25 6.36
N GLY A 18 8.02 -18.58 5.39
CA GLY A 18 8.17 -18.06 4.05
C GLY A 18 8.01 -16.54 4.10
N PRO A 19 8.73 -15.77 3.27
CA PRO A 19 8.50 -14.33 3.18
C PRO A 19 7.01 -14.08 2.94
N LYS A 20 6.41 -13.22 3.76
CA LYS A 20 4.99 -12.87 3.60
C LYS A 20 4.76 -12.38 2.16
N PRO A 21 3.63 -12.73 1.53
CA PRO A 21 3.40 -12.43 0.13
C PRO A 21 3.44 -10.92 -0.12
N LEU A 22 3.99 -10.54 -1.27
CA LEU A 22 4.01 -9.14 -1.72
C LEU A 22 2.65 -8.76 -2.29
N THR A 23 2.24 -7.51 -2.01
CA THR A 23 1.08 -6.89 -2.67
C THR A 23 1.60 -5.80 -3.60
N LYS A 24 1.13 -5.81 -4.85
CA LYS A 24 1.42 -4.77 -5.83
C LYS A 24 0.35 -3.70 -5.77
N VAL A 25 0.75 -2.48 -5.49
CA VAL A 25 -0.11 -1.30 -5.58
C VAL A 25 0.26 -0.57 -6.87
N ASN A 26 -0.66 -0.61 -7.83
CA ASN A 26 -0.52 -0.01 -9.15
C ASN A 26 -1.15 1.38 -9.10
N PHE A 27 -0.36 2.42 -9.28
CA PHE A 27 -0.80 3.79 -9.34
C PHE A 27 -0.94 4.25 -10.78
N LEU A 28 -1.96 5.06 -11.05
CA LEU A 28 -2.08 5.84 -12.27
C LEU A 28 -2.46 7.27 -11.89
N SER A 29 -1.61 8.21 -12.26
CA SER A 29 -1.80 9.64 -12.07
C SER A 29 -2.30 10.27 -13.37
N LEU A 30 -3.42 10.98 -13.30
CA LEU A 30 -3.96 11.70 -14.45
C LEU A 30 -3.21 13.03 -14.70
N PRO A 31 -3.29 13.64 -15.89
CA PRO A 31 -2.55 14.86 -16.22
C PRO A 31 -2.79 16.03 -15.25
N GLU A 32 -4.03 16.18 -14.79
CA GLU A 32 -4.47 17.23 -13.85
C GLU A 32 -4.08 16.97 -12.39
N THR A 33 -3.37 15.88 -12.09
CA THR A 33 -3.01 15.50 -10.72
C THR A 33 -2.07 16.51 -10.08
N ASN A 34 -2.37 16.93 -8.85
CA ASN A 34 -1.56 17.84 -8.04
C ASN A 34 -1.11 19.10 -8.79
N ASN A 35 -1.97 19.66 -9.66
CA ASN A 35 -1.65 20.81 -10.51
C ASN A 35 -0.37 20.62 -11.37
N GLY A 36 -0.11 19.38 -11.81
CA GLY A 36 1.08 19.02 -12.59
C GLY A 36 2.38 18.93 -11.78
N ARG A 37 2.32 19.14 -10.46
CA ARG A 37 3.48 19.04 -9.57
C ARG A 37 3.79 17.58 -9.25
N ALA A 38 5.02 17.36 -8.82
CA ALA A 38 5.42 16.08 -8.24
C ALA A 38 4.58 15.80 -6.99
N LEU A 39 4.03 14.59 -6.90
CA LEU A 39 3.20 14.11 -5.80
C LEU A 39 3.97 13.03 -5.04
N PRO A 40 4.50 13.33 -3.84
CA PRO A 40 5.02 12.33 -2.93
C PRO A 40 3.92 11.33 -2.53
N VAL A 41 4.23 10.04 -2.62
CA VAL A 41 3.34 8.93 -2.28
C VAL A 41 4.07 7.95 -1.38
N HIS A 42 3.52 7.69 -0.19
CA HIS A 42 4.03 6.71 0.75
C HIS A 42 3.05 5.54 0.86
N VAL A 43 3.52 4.32 0.60
CA VAL A 43 2.78 3.09 0.85
C VAL A 43 3.34 2.46 2.12
N ILE A 44 2.48 2.34 3.13
CA ILE A 44 2.86 2.01 4.49
C ILE A 44 2.14 0.72 4.89
N PRO A 45 2.85 -0.38 5.13
CA PRO A 45 2.23 -1.55 5.72
C PRO A 45 1.85 -1.23 7.17
N VAL A 46 0.58 -1.42 7.52
CA VAL A 46 0.07 -1.09 8.85
C VAL A 46 -0.45 -2.34 9.56
N ASP A 47 -0.32 -2.35 10.88
CA ASP A 47 -1.13 -3.18 11.77
C ASP A 47 -2.29 -2.35 12.32
N GLU A 48 -3.15 -2.97 13.13
CA GLU A 48 -4.34 -2.30 13.66
C GLU A 48 -4.01 -1.08 14.53
N SER A 49 -2.95 -1.15 15.35
CA SER A 49 -2.55 -0.05 16.23
C SER A 49 -1.96 1.12 15.44
N LEU A 50 -1.06 0.84 14.48
CA LEU A 50 -0.52 1.86 13.59
C LEU A 50 -1.61 2.45 12.70
N ARG A 51 -2.55 1.65 12.19
CA ARG A 51 -3.71 2.12 11.42
C ARG A 51 -4.50 3.16 12.20
N VAL A 52 -4.89 2.86 13.44
CA VAL A 52 -5.65 3.80 14.29
C VAL A 52 -4.84 5.07 14.58
N LYS A 53 -3.52 4.96 14.77
CA LYS A 53 -2.64 6.13 14.93
C LYS A 53 -2.64 7.00 13.66
N LEU A 54 -2.45 6.40 12.49
CA LEU A 54 -2.35 7.11 11.21
C LEU A 54 -3.68 7.68 10.73
N GLU A 55 -4.81 7.03 11.04
CA GLU A 55 -6.13 7.58 10.74
C GLU A 55 -6.37 8.90 11.47
N ARG A 56 -5.84 9.05 12.69
CA ARG A 56 -5.95 10.26 13.51
C ARG A 56 -4.95 11.36 13.18
N MET A 57 -3.87 11.03 12.46
CA MET A 57 -2.85 12.00 12.04
C MET A 57 -3.22 12.63 10.69
N THR A 58 -2.94 13.91 10.50
CA THR A 58 -3.03 14.54 9.17
C THR A 58 -1.88 14.08 8.28
N ALA A 59 -2.00 14.28 6.96
CA ALA A 59 -0.90 13.96 6.04
C ALA A 59 0.35 14.82 6.35
N GLU A 60 0.14 16.10 6.65
CA GLU A 60 1.22 17.01 7.06
C GLU A 60 1.96 16.50 8.30
N GLU A 61 1.24 16.13 9.36
CA GLU A 61 1.82 15.53 10.57
C GLU A 61 2.62 14.26 10.26
N TRP A 62 2.15 13.45 9.32
CA TRP A 62 2.87 12.27 8.85
C TRP A 62 4.20 12.64 8.18
N PHE A 63 4.20 13.61 7.26
CA PHE A 63 5.40 13.98 6.50
C PHE A 63 6.50 14.58 7.39
N ILE A 64 6.11 15.26 8.48
CA ILE A 64 7.05 15.84 9.45
C ILE A 64 7.41 14.92 10.62
N SER A 65 6.74 13.77 10.79
CA SER A 65 6.93 12.91 11.96
C SER A 65 8.15 11.98 11.84
N ASP A 66 9.09 12.10 12.78
CA ASP A 66 10.29 11.26 12.85
C ASP A 66 9.99 9.80 13.23
N ASP A 67 9.07 9.58 14.18
CA ASP A 67 8.60 8.25 14.61
C ASP A 67 8.10 7.39 13.45
N VAL A 68 7.48 8.06 12.50
CA VAL A 68 6.86 7.50 11.31
C VAL A 68 7.92 7.22 10.24
N ASN A 69 8.86 8.16 10.05
CA ASN A 69 9.88 8.08 9.03
C ASN A 69 10.91 6.98 9.28
N THR A 70 10.99 6.47 10.52
CA THR A 70 11.83 5.34 10.92
C THR A 70 11.16 3.97 10.77
N LEU A 71 9.87 3.92 10.40
CA LEU A 71 9.17 2.65 10.22
C LEU A 71 9.75 1.87 9.03
N THR A 72 10.12 0.63 9.30
CA THR A 72 10.64 -0.29 8.28
C THR A 72 9.56 -0.70 7.28
N GLY A 73 9.92 -0.83 6.01
CA GLY A 73 9.01 -1.32 4.97
C GLY A 73 8.14 -0.25 4.30
N ILE A 74 8.22 1.03 4.71
CA ILE A 74 7.62 2.14 3.95
C ILE A 74 8.23 2.19 2.56
N LYS A 75 7.38 2.21 1.53
CA LYS A 75 7.82 2.44 0.15
C LYS A 75 7.45 3.87 -0.23
N LYS A 76 8.48 4.71 -0.43
CA LYS A 76 8.33 6.11 -0.87
C LYS A 76 8.44 6.19 -2.39
N ARG A 77 7.55 6.94 -3.02
CA ARG A 77 7.50 7.19 -4.46
C ARG A 77 7.13 8.64 -4.73
N VAL A 78 7.38 9.06 -5.97
CA VAL A 78 6.97 10.37 -6.48
C VAL A 78 6.26 10.14 -7.79
N LEU A 79 4.98 10.47 -7.86
CA LEU A 79 4.19 10.45 -9.09
C LEU A 79 4.22 11.84 -9.73
N ARG A 80 4.21 11.92 -11.06
CA ARG A 80 3.92 13.15 -11.79
C ARG A 80 2.64 12.97 -12.59
N GLY A 81 2.09 14.06 -13.12
CA GLY A 81 0.92 14.01 -14.01
C GLY A 81 1.15 13.05 -15.19
N ALA A 82 0.12 12.28 -15.55
CA ALA A 82 0.13 11.31 -16.66
C ALA A 82 1.17 10.17 -16.51
N GLN A 83 1.38 9.66 -15.29
CA GLN A 83 2.33 8.58 -15.03
C GLN A 83 1.70 7.37 -14.34
N SER A 84 2.21 6.19 -14.65
CA SER A 84 1.91 4.94 -13.93
C SER A 84 3.12 4.48 -13.12
N GLU A 85 2.90 3.98 -11.91
CA GLU A 85 3.95 3.46 -11.03
C GLU A 85 3.47 2.17 -10.35
N VAL A 86 4.36 1.22 -10.11
CA VAL A 86 4.04 -0.01 -9.39
C VAL A 86 4.88 -0.12 -8.12
N VAL A 87 4.20 -0.23 -6.98
CA VAL A 87 4.83 -0.37 -5.67
C VAL A 87 4.60 -1.77 -5.14
N ASN A 88 5.69 -2.52 -4.96
CA ASN A 88 5.65 -3.80 -4.26
C ASN A 88 5.79 -3.55 -2.76
N ALA A 89 4.73 -3.82 -2.01
CA ALA A 89 4.68 -3.65 -0.56
C ALA A 89 4.65 -5.01 0.14
N GLU A 90 5.45 -5.14 1.21
CA GLU A 90 5.51 -6.34 2.04
C GLU A 90 4.43 -6.31 3.10
N ARG A 91 3.70 -7.40 3.25
CA ARG A 91 2.64 -7.52 4.24
C ARG A 91 3.23 -7.63 5.64
N ARG A 92 2.70 -6.85 6.59
CA ARG A 92 3.00 -7.02 8.03
C ARG A 92 2.06 -8.01 8.71
N ASN A 93 0.79 -8.07 8.28
CA ASN A 93 -0.23 -8.95 8.83
C ASN A 93 -0.96 -9.74 7.73
N ASP A 94 -1.84 -10.66 8.14
CA ASP A 94 -2.60 -11.51 7.20
C ASP A 94 -3.77 -10.75 6.55
N ARG A 95 -4.20 -9.64 7.16
CA ARG A 95 -5.30 -8.76 6.69
C ARG A 95 -4.89 -7.86 5.52
N ASN A 96 -3.59 -7.74 5.23
CA ASN A 96 -3.06 -6.97 4.11
C ASN A 96 -3.35 -5.46 4.22
N ASP A 97 -3.37 -4.92 5.44
CA ASP A 97 -3.70 -3.52 5.63
C ASP A 97 -2.50 -2.64 5.23
N PHE A 98 -2.70 -1.79 4.22
CA PHE A 98 -1.77 -0.72 3.87
C PHE A 98 -2.45 0.62 3.95
N MET A 99 -1.77 1.61 4.52
CA MET A 99 -2.15 3.00 4.39
C MET A 99 -1.33 3.62 3.26
N VAL A 100 -2.02 4.26 2.31
CA VAL A 100 -1.40 5.11 1.29
C VAL A 100 -1.60 6.56 1.72
N ILE A 101 -0.52 7.32 1.84
CA ILE A 101 -0.55 8.73 2.20
C ILE A 101 0.12 9.53 1.09
N VAL A 102 -0.49 10.62 0.67
CA VAL A 102 0.01 11.50 -0.38
C VAL A 102 0.03 12.96 0.05
N ASP A 103 0.98 13.71 -0.48
CA ASP A 103 1.15 15.13 -0.19
C ASP A 103 0.64 15.99 -1.35
N PHE A 104 -0.68 16.19 -1.40
CA PHE A 104 -1.26 17.16 -2.34
C PHE A 104 -1.00 18.58 -1.86
N ALA A 105 -0.58 19.45 -2.79
CA ALA A 105 -0.21 20.83 -2.46
C ALA A 105 -1.41 21.70 -2.03
N ASP A 106 -2.58 21.46 -2.61
CA ASP A 106 -3.76 22.32 -2.46
C ASP A 106 -5.01 21.47 -2.15
N VAL A 107 -5.13 20.94 -0.93
CA VAL A 107 -6.28 20.09 -0.52
C VAL A 107 -7.18 20.80 0.50
N GLU A 108 -8.50 20.79 0.24
CA GLU A 108 -9.53 21.35 1.13
C GLU A 108 -9.98 20.38 2.27
N GLY A 109 -9.26 19.28 2.51
CA GLY A 109 -9.57 18.37 3.63
C GLY A 109 -8.62 17.18 3.79
N ALA A 110 -8.18 16.95 5.04
CA ALA A 110 -7.15 15.94 5.38
C ALA A 110 -7.48 14.49 5.00
N ASP A 111 -8.75 14.16 4.78
CA ASP A 111 -9.19 12.80 4.45
C ASP A 111 -8.93 12.41 2.99
N GLN A 112 -8.72 13.38 2.09
CA GLN A 112 -8.48 13.09 0.66
C GLN A 112 -7.03 12.67 0.36
N GLN A 113 -6.12 12.94 1.31
CA GLN A 113 -4.69 12.63 1.25
C GLN A 113 -4.35 11.22 1.78
N LYS A 114 -5.32 10.51 2.37
CA LYS A 114 -5.12 9.19 2.97
C LYS A 114 -6.06 8.17 2.36
N LEU A 115 -5.55 6.97 2.12
CA LEU A 115 -6.33 5.86 1.59
C LEU A 115 -5.93 4.56 2.28
N LEU A 116 -6.89 3.94 2.98
CA LEU A 116 -6.72 2.62 3.56
C LEU A 116 -7.04 1.54 2.52
N ILE A 117 -6.03 0.77 2.15
CA ILE A 117 -6.17 -0.50 1.44
C ILE A 117 -6.31 -1.57 2.51
N GLY A 118 -7.53 -1.89 2.90
CA GLY A 118 -7.81 -2.81 4.01
C GLY A 118 -8.39 -4.16 3.61
N ASP A 119 -9.03 -4.81 4.59
CA ASP A 119 -9.58 -6.17 4.57
C ASP A 119 -10.35 -6.57 3.29
N LYS A 120 -11.02 -5.64 2.60
CA LYS A 120 -11.69 -5.94 1.31
C LYS A 120 -10.71 -6.45 0.23
N TYR A 121 -9.42 -6.12 0.36
CA TYR A 121 -8.36 -6.46 -0.57
C TYR A 121 -7.34 -7.45 0.02
N HIS A 122 -7.65 -8.13 1.14
CA HIS A 122 -6.72 -9.07 1.79
C HIS A 122 -6.27 -10.24 0.90
N ARG A 123 -7.16 -10.69 0.01
CA ARG A 123 -6.90 -11.77 -0.96
C ARG A 123 -6.35 -11.28 -2.30
N SER A 124 -6.32 -9.97 -2.52
CA SER A 124 -5.82 -9.40 -3.77
C SER A 124 -4.31 -9.25 -3.71
N ASN A 125 -3.62 -9.77 -4.73
CA ASN A 125 -2.19 -9.53 -4.91
C ASN A 125 -1.91 -8.23 -5.64
N ASP A 126 -2.92 -7.70 -6.33
CA ASP A 126 -2.85 -6.45 -7.08
C ASP A 126 -3.98 -5.52 -6.64
N VAL A 127 -3.62 -4.28 -6.33
CA VAL A 127 -4.53 -3.18 -6.02
C VAL A 127 -4.28 -2.07 -7.03
N TYR A 128 -5.34 -1.46 -7.54
CA TYR A 128 -5.27 -0.43 -8.56
C TYR A 128 -5.79 0.89 -7.97
N VAL A 129 -4.94 1.90 -7.96
CA VAL A 129 -5.21 3.22 -7.38
C VAL A 129 -5.11 4.26 -8.48
N LEU A 130 -6.20 5.00 -8.65
CA LEU A 130 -6.23 6.18 -9.50
C LEU A 130 -5.99 7.42 -8.63
N VAL A 131 -5.08 8.27 -9.09
CA VAL A 131 -4.83 9.60 -8.53
C VAL A 131 -5.33 10.62 -9.53
N GLU A 132 -6.28 11.45 -9.11
CA GLU A 132 -6.95 12.43 -9.97
C GLU A 132 -7.13 13.72 -9.19
N ARG A 133 -6.66 14.84 -9.75
CA ARG A 133 -6.67 16.16 -9.10
C ARG A 133 -6.03 16.04 -7.72
N ASP A 134 -6.86 16.05 -6.67
CA ASP A 134 -6.45 16.12 -5.27
C ASP A 134 -7.00 14.94 -4.45
N ARG A 135 -7.33 13.82 -5.12
CA ARG A 135 -7.92 12.63 -4.48
C ARG A 135 -7.26 11.31 -4.90
N LEU A 136 -7.32 10.35 -3.98
CA LEU A 136 -6.98 8.94 -4.20
C LEU A 136 -8.24 8.08 -4.27
N ARG A 137 -8.29 7.14 -5.22
CA ARG A 137 -9.39 6.18 -5.32
C ARG A 137 -8.92 4.79 -5.74
N ILE A 138 -9.36 3.76 -5.01
CA ILE A 138 -9.20 2.37 -5.45
C ILE A 138 -10.22 2.09 -6.55
N VAL A 139 -9.75 1.53 -7.67
CA VAL A 139 -10.58 1.21 -8.84
C VAL A 139 -10.44 -0.27 -9.21
N ALA A 140 -11.40 -0.79 -9.98
CA ALA A 140 -11.26 -2.10 -10.58
C ALA A 140 -10.17 -2.08 -11.67
N LYS A 141 -9.55 -3.24 -11.92
CA LYS A 141 -8.54 -3.40 -12.98
C LYS A 141 -9.04 -2.92 -14.35
N SER A 142 -10.27 -3.27 -14.73
CA SER A 142 -10.85 -2.84 -16.01
C SER A 142 -10.88 -1.33 -16.16
N VAL A 143 -11.29 -0.61 -15.11
CA VAL A 143 -11.31 0.85 -15.08
C VAL A 143 -9.89 1.41 -15.19
N TYR A 144 -8.93 0.84 -14.46
CA TYR A 144 -7.52 1.23 -14.55
C TYR A 144 -6.97 1.07 -15.97
N ASP A 145 -7.22 -0.10 -16.59
CA ASP A 145 -6.77 -0.41 -17.94
C ASP A 145 -7.40 0.53 -18.99
N ASP A 146 -8.67 0.90 -18.81
CA ASP A 146 -9.37 1.86 -19.68
C ASP A 146 -8.74 3.26 -19.59
N TYR A 147 -8.45 3.75 -18.38
CA TYR A 147 -7.74 5.03 -18.20
C TYR A 147 -6.35 5.00 -18.83
N MET A 148 -5.59 3.91 -18.62
CA MET A 148 -4.27 3.72 -19.21
C MET A 148 -4.28 3.71 -20.74
N ARG A 149 -5.36 3.24 -21.37
CA ARG A 149 -5.54 3.29 -22.83
C ARG A 149 -5.89 4.69 -23.30
N SER A 150 -6.75 5.39 -22.55
CA SER A 150 -7.20 6.75 -22.90
C SER A 150 -6.14 7.83 -22.72
N SER A 151 -5.13 7.58 -21.87
CA SER A 151 -4.04 8.52 -21.59
C SER A 151 -2.80 8.32 -22.48
N ARG A 152 -2.86 7.39 -23.45
CA ARG A 152 -1.81 7.15 -24.47
C ARG A 152 -2.17 7.87 -25.75
#